data_AF-A0A2D4GNH6-F1
#
_entry.id   AF-A0A2D4GNH6-F1
#
_cell.length_a   1.000
_cell.length_b   1.000
_cell.length_c   1.000
_cell.angle_alpha   90.00
_cell.angle_beta   90.00
_cell.angle_gamma   90.00
#
_symmetry.space_group_name_H-M   'P 1'
#
loop_
_entity.id
_entity.type
_entity.pdbx_description
1 polymer ?
#
loop_
_entity_poly.entity_id
_entity_poly.type
_entity_poly.pdbx_seq_one_letter_code
_entity_poly.pdbx_strand_id
1 'polypeptide(L)'
;SGSLGMLDRSRMALCTFVFLCLSFNPLSSLLGGRPSEAFGHDGSKRNILAMDEPESSALPQFQWLLPTLVFWMINLLIVGAAFVRLFIYGEPITRPHSESSVIFWRHRKQADLDLARGDFAQASQNLWTALKALRRPLPTSNLDLTCSLLWNLIRHILQRLWVGRWLAGRAGGFFRDQELKADVRKSACDAALVYHRLHQLHMTGKHVAGHLSAINMALSAVNLAECAGDAISVATLAEVYVAAALRVKTSLHHCCHFLARFFLSSARQVLLSHHGTVPPALQWLCHPVGHRFFVDGDWAVKSSPRESIYSSTSHPANPLAQVTQLFREHLLEKALSCVSRLDNPAPASHSEGEFSDALEYLHFLNSCADTVPNPTSSISTNMDSATGTDPVSHWWASVVAMAIHGLQADEEAMERLYPLVEFMPRVLQASENSLPWAALHTFKATRMLGKEDSSLGQCDKAGEYLRDSLGGNATPSAIDRAVQFLLCDLLLITRTRFWQQQMQGAPPHRARYQASALELRGFQQDLSTLRRLAQADQPAMHRVFLHEATARLMTQASPTRTHQLL
;
A
#
# COMPACT_ATOMS: atom_id res chain seq x y z
N SER A 1 5.04 45.04 8.05
CA SER A 1 4.51 44.17 9.12
C SER A 1 3.82 42.98 8.47
N GLY A 2 4.55 41.87 8.26
CA GLY A 2 3.98 40.67 7.66
C GLY A 2 3.16 39.92 8.71
N SER A 3 1.89 39.63 8.43
CA SER A 3 1.03 38.91 9.40
C SER A 3 1.71 37.61 9.83
N LEU A 4 1.86 37.42 11.14
CA LEU A 4 2.24 36.14 11.70
C LEU A 4 1.10 35.16 11.37
N GLY A 5 1.42 34.06 10.68
CA GLY A 5 0.47 32.97 10.47
C GLY A 5 -0.06 32.46 11.80
N MET A 6 -1.35 32.15 11.87
CA MET A 6 -2.02 31.80 13.11
C MET A 6 -1.76 30.33 13.46
N LEU A 7 -1.36 30.05 14.70
CA LEU A 7 -1.12 28.69 15.20
C LEU A 7 -2.44 27.89 15.30
N ASP A 8 -2.37 26.57 15.18
CA ASP A 8 -3.57 25.70 15.21
C ASP A 8 -4.37 25.83 16.52
N ARG A 9 -3.67 26.01 17.66
CA ARG A 9 -4.32 26.26 18.96
C ARG A 9 -5.16 27.55 18.95
N SER A 10 -4.64 28.64 18.38
CA SER A 10 -5.39 29.89 18.24
C SER A 10 -6.56 29.78 17.27
N ARG A 11 -6.42 28.97 16.21
CA ARG A 11 -7.53 28.68 15.28
C ARG A 11 -8.66 27.95 15.99
N MET A 12 -8.34 26.91 16.75
CA MET A 12 -9.32 26.16 17.53
C MET A 12 -9.96 27.01 18.62
N ALA A 13 -9.18 27.83 19.33
CA ALA A 13 -9.70 28.76 20.34
C ALA A 13 -10.72 29.75 19.73
N LEU A 14 -10.45 30.24 18.52
CA LEU A 14 -11.38 31.10 17.80
C LEU A 14 -12.64 30.35 17.37
N CYS A 15 -12.52 29.11 16.87
CA CYS A 15 -13.69 28.26 16.57
C CYS A 15 -14.54 27.99 17.81
N THR A 16 -13.93 27.64 18.94
CA THR A 16 -14.65 27.44 20.21
C THR A 16 -15.27 28.74 20.69
N PHE A 17 -14.58 29.88 20.59
CA PHE A 17 -15.14 31.17 20.98
C PHE A 17 -16.35 31.53 20.13
N VAL A 18 -16.28 31.38 18.80
CA VAL A 18 -17.42 31.62 17.91
C VAL A 18 -18.59 30.68 18.24
N PHE A 19 -18.32 29.39 18.47
CA PHE A 19 -19.35 28.43 18.88
C PHE A 19 -19.98 28.79 20.24
N LEU A 20 -19.18 29.24 21.20
CA LEU A 20 -19.64 29.71 22.50
C LEU A 20 -20.48 30.99 22.34
N CYS A 21 -20.08 31.94 21.50
CA CYS A 21 -20.88 33.13 21.21
C CYS A 21 -22.23 32.78 20.55
N LEU A 22 -22.27 31.78 19.66
CA LEU A 22 -23.52 31.32 19.03
C LEU A 22 -24.42 30.56 20.01
N SER A 23 -23.84 29.76 20.91
CA SER A 23 -24.60 28.93 21.86
C SER A 23 -25.09 29.71 23.08
N PHE A 24 -24.25 30.57 23.66
CA PHE A 24 -24.62 31.42 24.79
C PHE A 24 -25.42 32.66 24.36
N ASN A 25 -25.43 32.97 23.06
CA ASN A 25 -26.29 33.97 22.44
C ASN A 25 -26.32 35.34 23.19
N PRO A 26 -25.16 35.99 23.43
CA PRO A 26 -25.11 37.25 24.20
C PRO A 26 -25.78 38.43 23.47
N LEU A 27 -26.03 38.29 22.16
CA LEU A 27 -26.71 39.31 21.36
C LEU A 27 -28.23 39.25 21.51
N SER A 28 -28.81 38.10 21.86
CA SER A 28 -30.25 38.04 22.18
C SER A 28 -30.58 38.75 23.49
N SER A 29 -29.66 38.78 24.47
CA SER A 29 -29.84 39.57 25.70
C SER A 29 -29.62 41.07 25.49
N LEU A 30 -28.92 41.47 24.41
CA LEU A 30 -28.62 42.87 24.07
C LEU A 30 -29.65 43.48 23.11
N LEU A 31 -30.17 42.69 22.15
CA LEU A 31 -31.28 43.10 21.26
C LEU A 31 -32.65 42.82 21.87
N GLY A 32 -32.76 41.86 22.79
CA GLY A 32 -33.94 41.61 23.61
C GLY A 32 -33.99 42.54 24.80
N GLY A 33 -34.27 43.83 24.56
CA GLY A 33 -34.59 44.76 25.63
C GLY A 33 -35.80 44.26 26.43
N ARG A 34 -35.54 43.82 27.66
CA ARG A 34 -36.49 43.44 28.75
C ARG A 34 -37.68 42.54 28.35
N PRO A 35 -37.79 41.31 28.87
CA PRO A 35 -39.11 40.72 29.01
C PRO A 35 -39.88 41.61 29.99
N SER A 36 -40.94 42.27 29.51
CA SER A 36 -41.92 42.90 30.40
C SER A 36 -42.36 41.82 31.39
N GLU A 37 -42.16 42.07 32.68
CA GLU A 37 -42.56 41.19 33.77
C GLU A 37 -44.05 40.88 33.62
N ALA A 38 -44.35 39.68 33.10
CA ALA A 38 -45.66 39.08 33.20
C ALA A 38 -45.57 37.99 34.26
N PHE A 39 -45.55 38.42 35.54
CA PHE A 39 -45.99 37.59 36.64
C PHE A 39 -47.24 38.24 37.23
N GLY A 40 -48.38 37.62 36.96
CA GLY A 40 -49.67 38.06 37.44
C GLY A 40 -49.81 37.88 38.95
N HIS A 41 -50.38 38.90 39.60
CA HIS A 41 -51.33 38.66 40.67
C HIS A 41 -52.37 39.78 40.74
N ASP A 42 -53.61 39.34 40.52
CA ASP A 42 -54.82 39.75 41.23
C ASP A 42 -55.55 41.07 40.87
N GLY A 43 -56.90 40.97 40.84
CA GLY A 43 -57.79 42.11 41.03
C GLY A 43 -58.40 42.79 39.80
N SER A 44 -59.55 42.26 39.34
CA SER A 44 -60.76 42.99 38.91
C SER A 44 -60.66 44.51 38.70
N LYS A 45 -60.89 45.00 37.46
CA LYS A 45 -61.63 46.26 37.17
C LYS A 45 -61.98 46.42 35.68
N ARG A 46 -63.22 46.83 35.45
CA ARG A 46 -63.91 47.12 34.17
C ARG A 46 -63.49 48.47 33.56
N ASN A 47 -63.44 48.59 32.23
CA ASN A 47 -63.97 49.71 31.40
C ASN A 47 -63.65 49.43 29.90
N ILE A 48 -64.64 49.18 29.03
CA ILE A 48 -65.50 50.10 28.24
C ILE A 48 -64.80 50.72 27.01
N LEU A 49 -65.15 50.14 25.85
CA LEU A 49 -65.44 50.68 24.50
C LEU A 49 -64.76 51.96 24.00
N ALA A 50 -64.09 51.84 22.84
CA ALA A 50 -64.07 52.87 21.81
C ALA A 50 -64.11 52.22 20.41
N MET A 51 -64.87 52.83 19.52
CA MET A 51 -65.44 52.34 18.25
C MET A 51 -64.80 53.07 17.05
N ASP A 52 -64.82 52.42 15.86
CA ASP A 52 -64.66 52.94 14.48
C ASP A 52 -63.28 53.50 14.07
N GLU A 53 -62.73 53.35 12.85
CA GLU A 53 -63.08 52.76 11.53
C GLU A 53 -61.73 52.67 10.74
N PRO A 54 -61.67 52.09 9.52
CA PRO A 54 -60.46 51.57 8.87
C PRO A 54 -59.77 52.59 7.95
N GLU A 55 -58.45 52.49 7.74
CA GLU A 55 -57.80 52.64 6.43
C GLU A 55 -56.26 52.46 6.49
N SER A 56 -55.77 51.57 5.62
CA SER A 56 -54.46 51.62 4.96
C SER A 56 -53.18 51.70 5.80
N SER A 57 -52.62 50.53 6.12
CA SER A 57 -51.17 50.31 5.89
C SER A 57 -50.91 48.81 5.77
N ALA A 58 -50.83 48.35 4.52
CA ALA A 58 -50.20 47.07 4.22
C ALA A 58 -48.70 47.19 4.57
N LEU A 59 -48.34 46.94 5.84
CA LEU A 59 -47.01 46.57 6.36
C LEU A 59 -47.05 46.44 7.90
N PRO A 60 -47.52 45.30 8.46
CA PRO A 60 -46.96 44.88 9.76
C PRO A 60 -46.77 43.36 9.94
N GLN A 61 -46.77 42.54 8.89
CA GLN A 61 -46.55 41.09 9.04
C GLN A 61 -45.07 40.66 9.08
N PHE A 62 -44.16 41.48 8.53
CA PHE A 62 -42.72 41.19 8.50
C PHE A 62 -41.89 41.89 9.60
N GLN A 63 -42.47 42.84 10.35
CA GLN A 63 -41.74 43.57 11.40
C GLN A 63 -41.34 42.69 12.59
N TRP A 64 -42.07 41.60 12.88
CA TRP A 64 -41.70 40.65 13.93
C TRP A 64 -40.65 39.63 13.49
N LEU A 65 -40.54 39.37 12.19
CA LEU A 65 -39.50 38.51 11.60
C LEU A 65 -38.19 39.27 11.35
N LEU A 66 -38.23 40.60 11.28
CA LEU A 66 -37.05 41.41 11.00
C LEU A 66 -35.97 41.32 12.09
N PRO A 67 -36.27 41.37 13.41
CA PRO A 67 -35.26 41.22 14.45
C PRO A 67 -34.62 39.83 14.48
N THR A 68 -35.40 38.78 14.22
CA THR A 68 -34.88 37.40 14.16
C THR A 68 -34.03 37.20 12.90
N LEU A 69 -34.46 37.71 11.74
CA LEU A 69 -33.67 37.68 10.51
C LEU A 69 -32.37 38.50 10.64
N VAL A 70 -32.42 39.71 11.19
CA VAL A 70 -31.23 40.55 11.44
C VAL A 70 -30.27 39.85 12.42
N PHE A 71 -30.80 39.21 13.46
CA PHE A 71 -30.01 38.41 14.39
C PHE A 71 -29.30 37.23 13.70
N TRP A 72 -30.01 36.45 12.89
CA TRP A 72 -29.40 35.37 12.10
C TRP A 72 -28.36 35.89 11.10
N MET A 73 -28.59 37.05 10.50
CA MET A 73 -27.64 37.70 9.60
C MET A 73 -26.36 38.16 10.32
N ILE A 74 -26.46 38.72 11.53
CA ILE A 74 -25.30 39.11 12.34
C ILE A 74 -24.48 37.87 12.74
N ASN A 75 -25.14 36.80 13.18
CA ASN A 75 -24.45 35.55 13.48
C ASN A 75 -23.77 34.94 12.25
N LEU A 76 -24.45 34.93 11.11
CA LEU A 76 -23.88 34.50 9.84
C LEU A 76 -22.69 35.37 9.42
N LEU A 77 -22.75 36.68 9.67
CA LEU A 77 -21.65 37.61 9.40
C LEU A 77 -20.45 37.36 10.31
N ILE A 78 -20.66 37.16 11.61
CA ILE A 78 -19.59 36.84 12.59
C ILE A 78 -18.92 35.53 12.21
N VAL A 79 -19.72 34.50 11.89
CA VAL A 79 -19.24 33.21 11.41
C VAL A 79 -18.46 33.37 10.11
N GLY A 80 -18.99 34.12 9.14
CA GLY A 80 -18.33 34.42 7.87
C GLY A 80 -16.99 35.16 8.05
N ALA A 81 -16.95 36.17 8.91
CA ALA A 81 -15.72 36.92 9.23
C ALA A 81 -14.69 36.04 9.93
N ALA A 82 -15.11 35.16 10.84
CA ALA A 82 -14.27 34.16 11.46
C ALA A 82 -13.69 33.19 10.42
N PHE A 83 -14.50 32.67 9.50
CA PHE A 83 -14.06 31.80 8.41
C PHE A 83 -13.05 32.50 7.48
N VAL A 84 -13.33 33.74 7.09
CA VAL A 84 -12.40 34.56 6.29
C VAL A 84 -11.07 34.73 7.03
N ARG A 85 -11.10 35.09 8.31
CA ARG A 85 -9.87 35.24 9.11
C ARG A 85 -9.11 33.94 9.28
N LEU A 86 -9.80 32.82 9.46
CA LEU A 86 -9.20 31.50 9.65
C LEU A 86 -8.56 30.93 8.38
N PHE A 87 -9.25 31.02 7.24
CA PHE A 87 -8.83 30.37 5.99
C PHE A 87 -8.06 31.29 5.04
N ILE A 88 -8.36 32.59 4.99
CA ILE A 88 -7.71 33.52 4.06
C ILE A 88 -6.47 34.17 4.69
N TYR A 89 -6.57 34.59 5.95
CA TYR A 89 -5.49 35.31 6.66
C TYR A 89 -4.73 34.44 7.66
N GLY A 90 -5.26 33.27 8.00
CA GLY A 90 -4.68 32.38 9.00
C GLY A 90 -3.51 31.55 8.49
N GLU A 91 -3.34 31.39 7.18
CA GLU A 91 -2.29 30.54 6.61
C GLU A 91 -0.94 31.24 6.60
N PRO A 92 0.13 30.59 7.10
CA PRO A 92 1.48 31.14 6.98
C PRO A 92 1.92 31.13 5.52
N ILE A 93 2.25 32.30 4.99
CA ILE A 93 2.74 32.48 3.61
C ILE A 93 4.24 32.73 3.66
N THR A 94 5.02 31.86 3.02
CA THR A 94 6.45 32.11 2.80
C THR A 94 6.66 32.63 1.38
N ARG A 95 7.07 33.90 1.26
CA ARG A 95 7.41 34.48 -0.05
C ARG A 95 8.71 33.87 -0.59
N PRO A 96 8.80 33.62 -1.91
CA PRO A 96 10.04 33.16 -2.53
C PRO A 96 11.12 34.23 -2.34
N HIS A 97 12.35 33.83 -1.97
CA HIS A 97 13.52 34.69 -1.67
C HIS A 97 13.50 35.42 -0.32
N SER A 98 12.58 35.09 0.59
CA SER A 98 12.66 35.53 1.99
C SER A 98 13.77 34.81 2.76
N GLU A 99 14.31 35.41 3.83
CA GLU A 99 15.28 34.75 4.74
C GLU A 99 14.78 33.39 5.23
N SER A 100 13.47 33.27 5.53
CA SER A 100 12.82 32.00 5.88
C SER A 100 12.87 30.95 4.77
N SER A 101 12.74 31.36 3.50
CA SER A 101 12.83 30.44 2.36
C SER A 101 14.25 29.92 2.13
N VAL A 102 15.28 30.74 2.40
CA VAL A 102 16.69 30.34 2.30
C VAL A 102 17.02 29.30 3.38
N ILE A 103 16.58 29.53 4.63
CA ILE A 103 16.75 28.59 5.73
C ILE A 103 16.02 27.27 5.43
N PHE A 104 14.80 27.35 4.90
CA PHE A 104 14.03 26.20 4.46
C PHE A 104 14.79 25.34 3.44
N TRP A 105 15.25 25.93 2.33
CA TRP A 105 15.94 25.20 1.27
C TRP A 105 17.29 24.65 1.71
N ARG A 106 18.02 25.33 2.61
CA ARG A 106 19.25 24.82 3.20
C ARG A 106 18.99 23.51 3.96
N HIS A 107 18.03 23.51 4.88
CA HIS A 107 17.71 22.31 5.67
C HIS A 107 17.03 21.22 4.84
N ARG A 108 16.21 21.58 3.84
CA ARG A 108 15.59 20.62 2.92
C ARG A 108 16.64 19.85 2.13
N LYS A 109 17.59 20.55 1.50
CA LYS A 109 18.69 19.93 0.75
C LYS A 109 19.59 19.09 1.66
N GLN A 110 19.87 19.56 2.88
CA GLN A 110 20.64 18.78 3.84
C GLN A 110 19.92 17.48 4.22
N ALA A 111 18.60 17.54 4.47
CA ALA A 111 17.81 16.35 4.75
C ALA A 111 17.83 15.35 3.59
N ASP A 112 17.80 15.82 2.34
CA ASP A 112 17.87 14.93 1.17
C ASP A 112 19.24 14.23 1.07
N LEU A 113 20.33 14.91 1.43
CA LEU A 113 21.66 14.30 1.52
C LEU A 113 21.74 13.27 2.65
N ASP A 114 21.21 13.59 3.83
CA ASP A 114 21.19 12.68 4.99
C ASP A 114 20.33 11.44 4.69
N LEU A 115 19.23 11.59 3.94
CA LEU A 115 18.40 10.48 3.46
C LEU A 115 19.16 9.57 2.49
N ALA A 116 19.95 10.14 1.59
CA ALA A 116 20.78 9.37 0.66
C ALA A 116 21.90 8.60 1.38
N ARG A 117 22.39 9.15 2.50
CA ARG A 117 23.40 8.50 3.37
C ARG A 117 22.81 7.41 4.27
N GLY A 118 21.49 7.38 4.45
CA GLY A 118 20.82 6.47 5.39
C GLY A 118 20.75 6.99 6.83
N ASP A 119 21.16 8.23 7.10
CA ASP A 119 21.12 8.87 8.42
C ASP A 119 19.73 9.45 8.72
N PHE A 120 18.76 8.56 8.97
CA PHE A 120 17.35 8.96 9.10
C PHE A 120 17.06 9.87 10.31
N ALA A 121 17.84 9.77 11.39
CA ALA A 121 17.68 10.62 12.57
C ALA A 121 17.98 12.09 12.24
N GLN A 122 19.13 12.35 11.61
CA GLN A 122 19.56 13.70 11.20
C GLN A 122 18.64 14.25 10.10
N ALA A 123 18.26 13.41 9.14
CA ALA A 123 17.27 13.78 8.13
C ALA A 123 15.96 14.25 8.76
N SER A 124 15.42 13.52 9.76
CA SER A 124 14.17 13.89 10.43
C SER A 124 14.28 15.23 11.19
N GLN A 125 15.43 15.49 11.81
CA GLN A 125 15.69 16.75 12.51
C GLN A 125 15.79 17.93 11.53
N ASN A 126 16.46 17.74 10.39
CA ASN A 126 16.54 18.74 9.33
C ASN A 126 15.20 19.01 8.65
N LEU A 127 14.33 18.00 8.50
CA LEU A 127 12.95 18.21 8.03
C LEU A 127 12.11 18.99 9.05
N TRP A 128 12.32 18.76 10.34
CA TRP A 128 11.65 19.50 11.41
C TRP A 128 12.06 20.97 11.44
N THR A 129 13.35 21.28 11.30
CA THR A 129 13.83 22.67 11.20
C THR A 129 13.32 23.35 9.93
N ALA A 130 13.19 22.61 8.82
CA ALA A 130 12.57 23.12 7.60
C ALA A 130 11.08 23.50 7.82
N LEU A 131 10.29 22.67 8.50
CA LEU A 131 8.89 23.00 8.85
C LEU A 131 8.78 24.23 9.77
N LYS A 132 9.72 24.38 10.71
CA LYS A 132 9.82 25.59 11.53
C LYS A 132 10.09 26.84 10.70
N ALA A 133 10.96 26.74 9.69
CA ALA A 133 11.22 27.84 8.77
C ALA A 133 9.98 28.24 7.96
N LEU A 134 9.10 27.27 7.63
CA LEU A 134 7.77 27.50 7.03
C LEU A 134 6.71 28.03 8.02
N ARG A 135 7.11 28.33 9.27
CA ARG A 135 6.24 28.77 10.37
C ARG A 135 5.11 27.79 10.70
N ARG A 136 5.36 26.49 10.52
CA ARG A 136 4.45 25.41 10.88
C ARG A 136 5.14 24.46 11.87
N PRO A 137 5.28 24.87 13.15
CA PRO A 137 5.88 24.00 14.14
C PRO A 137 5.03 22.74 14.34
N LEU A 138 5.69 21.58 14.41
CA LEU A 138 5.03 20.34 14.81
C LEU A 138 4.59 20.44 16.29
N PRO A 139 3.45 19.83 16.65
CA PRO A 139 2.92 19.92 18.00
C PRO A 139 3.89 19.25 19.00
N THR A 140 4.31 19.99 20.02
CA THR A 140 5.20 19.50 21.08
C THR A 140 4.44 19.03 22.31
N SER A 141 3.18 19.46 22.48
CA SER A 141 2.29 19.04 23.58
C SER A 141 1.09 18.24 23.06
N ASN A 142 0.50 17.41 23.93
CA ASN A 142 -0.70 16.62 23.58
C ASN A 142 -1.91 17.51 23.25
N LEU A 143 -2.05 18.67 23.91
CA LEU A 143 -3.10 19.64 23.63
C LEU A 143 -2.90 20.30 22.26
N ASP A 144 -1.67 20.68 21.93
CA ASP A 144 -1.38 21.25 20.61
C ASP A 144 -1.61 20.19 19.52
N LEU A 145 -1.33 18.92 19.80
CA LEU A 145 -1.59 17.80 18.91
C LEU A 145 -3.09 17.59 18.67
N THR A 146 -3.91 17.57 19.73
CA THR A 146 -5.37 17.42 19.58
C THR A 146 -5.99 18.61 18.86
N CYS A 147 -5.55 19.84 19.17
CA CYS A 147 -5.97 21.04 18.44
C CYS A 147 -5.58 20.98 16.96
N SER A 148 -4.36 20.55 16.64
CA SER A 148 -3.89 20.42 15.25
C SER A 148 -4.66 19.33 14.49
N LEU A 149 -4.92 18.18 15.13
CA LEU A 149 -5.73 17.10 14.57
C LEU A 149 -7.17 17.56 14.29
N LEU A 150 -7.82 18.20 15.25
CA LEU A 150 -9.18 18.74 15.08
C LEU A 150 -9.22 19.77 13.97
N TRP A 151 -8.26 20.70 13.92
CA TRP A 151 -8.17 21.69 12.86
C TRP A 151 -8.00 21.04 11.48
N ASN A 152 -7.11 20.07 11.35
CA ASN A 152 -6.88 19.35 10.10
C ASN A 152 -8.12 18.52 9.70
N LEU A 153 -8.85 17.95 10.65
CA LEU A 153 -10.10 17.23 10.38
C LEU A 153 -11.20 18.17 9.89
N ILE A 154 -11.43 19.29 10.59
CA ILE A 154 -12.40 20.32 10.19
C ILE A 154 -12.06 20.83 8.79
N ARG A 155 -10.79 21.15 8.54
CA ARG A 155 -10.30 21.60 7.24
C ARG A 155 -10.57 20.57 6.14
N HIS A 156 -10.29 19.30 6.39
CA HIS A 156 -10.52 18.22 5.44
C HIS A 156 -12.01 18.08 5.08
N ILE A 157 -12.89 18.08 6.10
CA ILE A 157 -14.34 18.04 5.91
C ILE A 157 -14.81 19.25 5.09
N LEU A 158 -14.33 20.45 5.42
CA LEU A 158 -14.67 21.67 4.70
C LEU A 158 -14.20 21.64 3.23
N GLN A 159 -12.99 21.15 2.96
CA GLN A 159 -12.48 20.98 1.61
C GLN A 159 -13.37 20.04 0.79
N ARG A 160 -13.88 18.97 1.42
CA ARG A 160 -14.79 18.03 0.76
C ARG A 160 -16.16 18.61 0.47
N LEU A 161 -16.68 19.49 1.34
CA LEU A 161 -17.94 20.20 1.14
C LEU A 161 -17.88 21.33 0.10
N TRP A 162 -16.84 21.38 -0.76
CA TRP A 162 -16.53 22.44 -1.74
C TRP A 162 -16.24 23.83 -1.16
N VAL A 163 -16.82 24.18 -0.01
CA VAL A 163 -16.62 25.47 0.70
C VAL A 163 -15.14 25.70 1.00
N GLY A 164 -14.41 24.66 1.44
CA GLY A 164 -12.99 24.77 1.74
C GLY A 164 -12.12 24.99 0.51
N ARG A 165 -12.44 24.38 -0.64
CA ARG A 165 -11.73 24.63 -1.92
C ARG A 165 -12.02 26.02 -2.47
N TRP A 166 -13.27 26.47 -2.36
CA TRP A 166 -13.69 27.83 -2.74
C TRP A 166 -13.02 28.92 -1.88
N LEU A 167 -12.84 28.66 -0.59
CA LEU A 167 -12.11 29.55 0.34
C LEU A 167 -10.60 29.50 0.14
N ALA A 168 -10.01 28.30 -0.03
CA ALA A 168 -8.58 28.14 -0.29
C ALA A 168 -8.16 28.78 -1.63
N GLY A 169 -9.01 28.73 -2.67
CA GLY A 169 -8.78 29.47 -3.92
C GLY A 169 -8.80 31.00 -3.78
N ARG A 170 -9.26 31.51 -2.62
CA ARG A 170 -9.21 32.93 -2.22
C ARG A 170 -8.15 33.22 -1.15
N ALA A 171 -7.35 32.23 -0.72
CA ALA A 171 -6.22 32.48 0.16
C ALA A 171 -5.21 33.39 -0.55
N GLY A 172 -4.70 34.42 0.15
CA GLY A 172 -3.88 35.50 -0.43
C GLY A 172 -4.63 36.82 -0.67
N GLY A 173 -5.94 36.87 -0.42
CA GLY A 173 -6.73 38.10 -0.46
C GLY A 173 -7.92 38.03 -1.42
N PHE A 174 -8.93 38.87 -1.17
CA PHE A 174 -10.10 39.00 -2.06
C PHE A 174 -9.74 39.67 -3.40
N PHE A 175 -8.68 40.48 -3.42
CA PHE A 175 -8.17 41.16 -4.61
C PHE A 175 -7.16 40.29 -5.36
N ARG A 176 -7.22 40.35 -6.69
CA ARG A 176 -6.58 39.47 -7.69
C ARG A 176 -5.05 39.61 -7.77
N ASP A 177 -4.31 39.33 -6.69
CA ASP A 177 -2.85 39.13 -6.80
C ASP A 177 -2.55 37.68 -7.19
N GLN A 178 -2.51 37.43 -8.50
CA GLN A 178 -2.23 36.11 -9.07
C GLN A 178 -0.85 35.57 -8.64
N GLU A 179 0.12 36.46 -8.44
CA GLU A 179 1.47 36.12 -7.95
C GLU A 179 1.44 35.64 -6.49
N LEU A 180 0.71 36.34 -5.62
CA LEU A 180 0.61 35.98 -4.21
C LEU A 180 -0.14 34.66 -4.02
N LYS A 181 -1.14 34.37 -4.86
CA LYS A 181 -1.81 33.06 -4.91
C LYS A 181 -0.86 31.94 -5.39
N ALA A 182 -0.02 32.20 -6.38
CA ALA A 182 0.96 31.24 -6.84
C ALA A 182 2.01 30.92 -5.75
N ASP A 183 2.43 31.93 -5.01
CA ASP A 183 3.36 31.78 -3.89
C ASP A 183 2.76 30.99 -2.72
N VAL A 184 1.48 31.22 -2.41
CA VAL A 184 0.73 30.42 -1.40
C VAL A 184 0.67 28.95 -1.81
N ARG A 185 0.34 28.67 -3.08
CA ARG A 185 0.28 27.28 -3.59
C ARG A 185 1.65 26.59 -3.56
N LYS A 186 2.71 27.30 -3.93
CA LYS A 186 4.10 26.78 -3.86
C LYS A 186 4.52 26.50 -2.41
N SER A 187 4.27 27.44 -1.50
CA SER A 187 4.54 27.27 -0.06
C SER A 187 3.76 26.09 0.53
N ALA A 188 2.49 25.94 0.15
CA ALA A 188 1.67 24.79 0.55
C ALA A 188 2.20 23.46 -0.03
N CYS A 189 2.64 23.45 -1.29
CA CYS A 189 3.27 22.30 -1.93
C CYS A 189 4.53 21.86 -1.18
N ASP A 190 5.44 22.81 -0.93
CA ASP A 190 6.70 22.55 -0.21
C ASP A 190 6.45 22.01 1.21
N ALA A 191 5.47 22.58 1.92
CA ALA A 191 5.05 22.08 3.23
C ALA A 191 4.46 20.66 3.16
N ALA A 192 3.61 20.39 2.17
CA ALA A 192 2.99 19.08 1.98
C ALA A 192 4.04 17.98 1.75
N LEU A 193 5.04 18.26 0.91
CA LEU A 193 6.14 17.32 0.63
C LEU A 193 6.96 17.00 1.88
N VAL A 194 7.23 18.00 2.74
CA VAL A 194 7.98 17.79 3.98
C VAL A 194 7.17 16.97 5.00
N TYR A 195 5.88 17.28 5.17
CA TYR A 195 5.00 16.45 6.01
C TYR A 195 4.87 15.03 5.49
N HIS A 196 4.76 14.86 4.17
CA HIS A 196 4.72 13.55 3.54
C HIS A 196 6.01 12.76 3.80
N ARG A 197 7.18 13.39 3.64
CA ARG A 197 8.47 12.72 3.88
C ARG A 197 8.67 12.35 5.35
N LEU A 198 8.31 13.24 6.26
CA LEU A 198 8.37 12.95 7.70
C LEU A 198 7.41 11.83 8.09
N HIS A 199 6.22 11.80 7.48
CA HIS A 199 5.26 10.72 7.63
C HIS A 199 5.79 9.37 7.11
N GLN A 200 6.46 9.34 5.95
CA GLN A 200 7.11 8.12 5.43
C GLN A 200 8.17 7.57 6.39
N LEU A 201 9.01 8.45 6.97
CA LEU A 201 10.03 8.07 7.96
C LEU A 201 9.42 7.54 9.27
N HIS A 202 8.30 8.10 9.69
CA HIS A 202 7.57 7.60 10.86
C HIS A 202 6.97 6.22 10.61
N MET A 203 6.33 6.03 9.45
CA MET A 203 5.72 4.75 9.05
C MET A 203 6.73 3.61 8.97
N THR A 204 7.95 3.91 8.55
CA THR A 204 9.05 2.94 8.46
C THR A 204 9.84 2.81 9.77
N GLY A 205 9.33 3.38 10.87
CA GLY A 205 9.93 3.29 12.20
C GLY A 205 11.29 3.96 12.34
N LYS A 206 11.70 4.77 11.36
CA LYS A 206 12.99 5.50 11.37
C LYS A 206 12.92 6.79 12.19
N HIS A 207 11.71 7.22 12.54
CA HIS A 207 11.44 8.34 13.45
C HIS A 207 10.43 7.91 14.51
N VAL A 208 10.75 8.12 15.79
CA VAL A 208 9.90 7.74 16.92
C VAL A 208 8.94 8.89 17.24
N ALA A 209 7.67 8.74 16.88
CA ALA A 209 6.59 9.64 17.31
C ALA A 209 5.32 8.83 17.68
N GLY A 210 4.37 9.42 18.39
CA GLY A 210 3.11 8.76 18.74
C GLY A 210 2.22 8.46 17.52
N HIS A 211 1.25 7.54 17.68
CA HIS A 211 0.37 7.18 16.56
C HIS A 211 -0.45 8.38 16.05
N LEU A 212 -0.93 9.22 16.97
CA LEU A 212 -1.70 10.42 16.71
C LEU A 212 -0.89 11.51 15.99
N SER A 213 0.39 11.69 16.36
CA SER A 213 1.26 12.65 15.65
C SER A 213 1.45 12.27 14.18
N ALA A 214 1.51 10.98 13.87
CA ALA A 214 1.67 10.55 12.49
C ALA A 214 0.37 10.58 11.68
N ILE A 215 -0.79 10.35 12.32
CA ILE A 215 -2.09 10.68 11.70
C ILE A 215 -2.17 12.18 11.40
N ASN A 216 -1.69 13.03 12.31
CA ASN A 216 -1.64 14.48 12.08
C ASN A 216 -0.73 14.85 10.91
N MET A 217 0.46 14.25 10.82
CA MET A 217 1.38 14.44 9.68
C MET A 217 0.77 13.98 8.35
N ALA A 218 0.08 12.84 8.33
CA ALA A 218 -0.60 12.36 7.14
C ALA A 218 -1.75 13.30 6.70
N LEU A 219 -2.60 13.71 7.64
CA LEU A 219 -3.75 14.56 7.35
C LEU A 219 -3.34 15.99 6.96
N SER A 220 -2.29 16.54 7.60
CA SER A 220 -1.72 17.83 7.19
C SER A 220 -1.07 17.77 5.81
N ALA A 221 -0.39 16.68 5.45
CA ALA A 221 0.12 16.47 4.10
C ALA A 221 -1.01 16.46 3.06
N VAL A 222 -2.09 15.70 3.30
CA VAL A 222 -3.26 15.63 2.40
C VAL A 222 -3.90 17.01 2.23
N ASN A 223 -4.21 17.68 3.34
CA ASN A 223 -4.89 18.98 3.30
C ASN A 223 -4.09 20.05 2.55
N LEU A 224 -2.76 20.04 2.69
CA LEU A 224 -1.86 20.99 2.01
C LEU A 224 -1.62 20.62 0.56
N ALA A 225 -1.55 19.34 0.24
CA ALA A 225 -1.48 18.85 -1.14
C ALA A 225 -2.74 19.25 -1.93
N GLU A 226 -3.93 19.14 -1.33
CA GLU A 226 -5.17 19.63 -1.94
C GLU A 226 -5.19 21.16 -2.12
N CYS A 227 -4.59 21.91 -1.19
CA CYS A 227 -4.47 23.37 -1.30
C CYS A 227 -3.47 23.81 -2.39
N ALA A 228 -2.43 23.02 -2.65
CA ALA A 228 -1.43 23.30 -3.66
C ALA A 228 -2.02 23.25 -5.09
N GLY A 229 -3.06 22.43 -5.31
CA GLY A 229 -3.74 22.31 -6.61
C GLY A 229 -2.75 21.97 -7.72
N ASP A 230 -2.69 22.78 -8.77
CA ASP A 230 -1.82 22.55 -9.94
C ASP A 230 -0.31 22.66 -9.64
N ALA A 231 0.09 23.14 -8.45
CA ALA A 231 1.50 23.25 -8.07
C ALA A 231 2.13 21.91 -7.64
N ILE A 232 1.31 20.89 -7.34
CA ILE A 232 1.77 19.54 -6.99
C ILE A 232 1.53 18.60 -8.17
N SER A 233 2.45 17.67 -8.41
CA SER A 233 2.24 16.68 -9.47
C SER A 233 1.13 15.69 -9.08
N VAL A 234 0.36 15.24 -10.07
CA VAL A 234 -0.71 14.25 -9.88
C VAL A 234 -0.19 12.97 -9.22
N ALA A 235 1.02 12.55 -9.60
CA ALA A 235 1.70 11.39 -9.02
C ALA A 235 1.96 11.56 -7.51
N THR A 236 2.54 12.70 -7.11
CA THR A 236 2.84 12.95 -5.69
C THR A 236 1.57 13.15 -4.86
N LEU A 237 0.52 13.76 -5.43
CA LEU A 237 -0.79 13.84 -4.77
C LEU A 237 -1.40 12.45 -4.54
N ALA A 238 -1.34 11.56 -5.54
CA ALA A 238 -1.79 10.19 -5.40
C ALA A 238 -0.99 9.41 -4.34
N GLU A 239 0.34 9.57 -4.32
CA GLU A 239 1.20 8.99 -3.27
C GLU A 239 0.85 9.50 -1.87
N VAL A 240 0.53 10.78 -1.71
CA VAL A 240 0.09 11.36 -0.43
C VAL A 240 -1.22 10.73 0.04
N TYR A 241 -2.20 10.52 -0.85
CA TYR A 241 -3.44 9.82 -0.50
C TYR A 241 -3.22 8.35 -0.16
N VAL A 242 -2.37 7.64 -0.92
CA VAL A 242 -2.04 6.24 -0.64
C VAL A 242 -1.32 6.12 0.69
N ALA A 243 -0.37 7.01 0.99
CA ALA A 243 0.30 7.04 2.29
C ALA A 243 -0.68 7.30 3.43
N ALA A 244 -1.66 8.20 3.26
CA ALA A 244 -2.71 8.40 4.25
C ALA A 244 -3.58 7.15 4.45
N ALA A 245 -3.92 6.43 3.36
CA ALA A 245 -4.64 5.16 3.43
C ALA A 245 -3.83 4.09 4.18
N LEU A 246 -2.52 3.97 3.91
CA LEU A 246 -1.59 3.11 4.64
C LEU A 246 -1.57 3.44 6.13
N ARG A 247 -1.59 4.73 6.47
CA ARG A 247 -1.56 5.18 7.86
C ARG A 247 -2.81 4.81 8.62
N VAL A 248 -3.98 5.04 8.02
CA VAL A 248 -5.26 4.65 8.61
C VAL A 248 -5.28 3.15 8.91
N LYS A 249 -4.87 2.34 7.93
CA LYS A 249 -4.89 0.87 8.07
C LYS A 249 -3.92 0.33 9.11
N THR A 250 -2.76 0.96 9.28
CA THR A 250 -1.73 0.51 10.25
C THR A 250 -1.92 1.05 11.66
N SER A 251 -2.68 2.14 11.85
CA SER A 251 -2.76 2.84 13.15
C SER A 251 -4.16 2.92 13.76
N LEU A 252 -5.23 2.74 12.99
CA LEU A 252 -6.60 2.79 13.47
C LEU A 252 -7.22 1.40 13.55
N HIS A 253 -8.22 1.23 14.42
CA HIS A 253 -8.98 -0.01 14.53
C HIS A 253 -9.77 -0.28 13.24
N HIS A 254 -10.03 -1.56 12.96
CA HIS A 254 -10.82 -2.05 11.83
C HIS A 254 -12.13 -1.28 11.53
N CYS A 255 -12.81 -0.71 12.53
CA CYS A 255 -14.01 0.13 12.33
C CYS A 255 -13.74 1.39 11.50
N CYS A 256 -12.51 1.90 11.51
CA CYS A 256 -12.10 3.08 10.75
C CYS A 256 -11.53 2.75 9.37
N HIS A 257 -11.47 1.47 8.95
CA HIS A 257 -10.92 1.07 7.65
C HIS A 257 -11.73 1.65 6.46
N PHE A 258 -12.95 2.14 6.67
CA PHE A 258 -13.68 2.89 5.65
C PHE A 258 -12.92 4.16 5.21
N LEU A 259 -12.17 4.80 6.12
CA LEU A 259 -11.33 5.96 5.79
C LEU A 259 -10.17 5.56 4.86
N ALA A 260 -9.60 4.37 5.02
CA ALA A 260 -8.56 3.86 4.12
C ALA A 260 -9.13 3.63 2.71
N ARG A 261 -10.35 3.06 2.62
CA ARG A 261 -11.07 2.92 1.34
C ARG A 261 -11.37 4.27 0.70
N PHE A 262 -11.76 5.27 1.50
CA PHE A 262 -12.02 6.63 1.04
C PHE A 262 -10.77 7.33 0.47
N PHE A 263 -9.63 7.24 1.18
CA PHE A 263 -8.38 7.81 0.68
C PHE A 263 -7.88 7.08 -0.58
N LEU A 264 -8.03 5.74 -0.64
CA LEU A 264 -7.65 4.97 -1.81
C LEU A 264 -8.54 5.27 -3.04
N SER A 265 -9.86 5.43 -2.85
CA SER A 265 -10.75 5.83 -3.94
C SER A 265 -10.46 7.25 -4.43
N SER A 266 -10.08 8.16 -3.52
CA SER A 266 -9.64 9.51 -3.87
C SER A 266 -8.34 9.49 -4.67
N ALA A 267 -7.36 8.67 -4.29
CA ALA A 267 -6.12 8.47 -5.05
C ALA A 267 -6.42 7.96 -6.48
N ARG A 268 -7.28 6.95 -6.61
CA ARG A 268 -7.69 6.40 -7.92
C ARG A 268 -8.45 7.43 -8.76
N GLN A 269 -9.33 8.22 -8.16
CA GLN A 269 -10.05 9.27 -8.88
C GLN A 269 -9.09 10.31 -9.46
N VAL A 270 -8.07 10.72 -8.70
CA VAL A 270 -7.02 11.64 -9.17
C VAL A 270 -6.20 11.03 -10.30
N LEU A 271 -5.84 9.75 -10.18
CA LEU A 271 -5.07 9.04 -11.21
C LEU A 271 -5.86 8.80 -12.51
N LEU A 272 -7.17 8.53 -12.42
CA LEU A 272 -8.02 8.22 -13.57
C LEU A 272 -8.64 9.47 -14.23
N SER A 273 -8.79 10.57 -13.50
CA SER A 273 -9.37 11.81 -14.02
C SER A 273 -8.41 12.61 -14.90
N HIS A 274 -7.10 12.48 -14.66
CA HIS A 274 -6.10 13.02 -15.56
C HIS A 274 -5.83 12.01 -16.67
N HIS A 275 -5.98 12.42 -17.94
CA HIS A 275 -5.65 11.64 -19.15
C HIS A 275 -4.14 11.27 -19.26
N GLY A 276 -3.38 11.34 -18.17
CA GLY A 276 -1.97 10.98 -18.12
C GLY A 276 -1.77 9.49 -17.85
N THR A 277 -0.56 9.02 -18.15
CA THR A 277 -0.12 7.67 -17.76
C THR A 277 -0.08 7.57 -16.24
N VAL A 278 -0.70 6.52 -15.69
CA VAL A 278 -0.66 6.23 -14.25
C VAL A 278 0.80 5.94 -13.86
N PRO A 279 1.33 6.52 -12.77
CA PRO A 279 2.68 6.21 -12.31
C PRO A 279 2.85 4.70 -12.15
N PRO A 280 3.92 4.10 -12.72
CA PRO A 280 4.04 2.65 -12.76
C PRO A 280 4.02 1.99 -11.37
N ALA A 281 4.62 2.65 -10.37
CA ALA A 281 4.61 2.19 -8.96
C ALA A 281 3.22 2.13 -8.31
N LEU A 282 2.23 2.86 -8.86
CA LEU A 282 0.84 2.91 -8.36
C LEU A 282 -0.15 2.12 -9.22
N GLN A 283 0.28 1.62 -10.38
CA GLN A 283 -0.58 0.95 -11.35
C GLN A 283 -1.28 -0.27 -10.75
N TRP A 284 -0.59 -1.03 -9.89
CA TRP A 284 -1.15 -2.22 -9.24
C TRP A 284 -2.32 -1.91 -8.30
N LEU A 285 -2.37 -0.71 -7.69
CA LEU A 285 -3.48 -0.27 -6.83
C LEU A 285 -4.77 0.02 -7.62
N CYS A 286 -4.63 0.34 -8.90
CA CYS A 286 -5.75 0.52 -9.81
C CYS A 286 -6.32 -0.82 -10.31
N HIS A 287 -5.52 -1.89 -10.28
CA HIS A 287 -5.94 -3.25 -10.63
C HIS A 287 -6.84 -3.86 -9.53
N PRO A 288 -7.91 -4.61 -9.88
CA PRO A 288 -8.84 -5.18 -8.89
C PRO A 288 -8.16 -6.11 -7.86
N VAL A 289 -7.17 -6.91 -8.29
CA VAL A 289 -6.42 -7.81 -7.39
C VAL A 289 -5.61 -7.01 -6.37
N GLY A 290 -4.90 -5.97 -6.83
CA GLY A 290 -4.11 -5.11 -5.95
C GLY A 290 -4.97 -4.28 -5.00
N HIS A 291 -6.11 -3.78 -5.48
CA HIS A 291 -7.08 -3.08 -4.64
C HIS A 291 -7.65 -3.98 -3.53
N ARG A 292 -8.05 -5.22 -3.84
CA ARG A 292 -8.53 -6.18 -2.84
C ARG A 292 -7.43 -6.53 -1.83
N PHE A 293 -6.21 -6.77 -2.30
CA PHE A 293 -5.06 -7.00 -1.41
C PHE A 293 -4.83 -5.80 -0.46
N PHE A 294 -4.86 -4.58 -1.00
CA PHE A 294 -4.68 -3.39 -0.19
C PHE A 294 -5.77 -3.20 0.86
N VAL A 295 -7.04 -3.45 0.50
CA VAL A 295 -8.18 -3.19 1.38
C VAL A 295 -8.39 -4.33 2.38
N ASP A 296 -8.45 -5.56 1.90
CA ASP A 296 -8.86 -6.74 2.67
C ASP A 296 -7.68 -7.52 3.27
N GLY A 297 -6.45 -7.34 2.76
CA GLY A 297 -5.29 -8.10 3.22
C GLY A 297 -4.73 -7.64 4.56
N ASP A 298 -4.41 -8.56 5.46
CA ASP A 298 -3.78 -8.26 6.76
C ASP A 298 -2.26 -8.11 6.60
N TRP A 299 -1.83 -6.95 6.12
CA TRP A 299 -0.40 -6.60 6.02
C TRP A 299 -0.03 -5.50 7.02
N ALA A 300 1.23 -5.49 7.46
CA ALA A 300 1.78 -4.51 8.37
C ALA A 300 3.13 -3.98 7.86
N VAL A 301 3.32 -2.65 7.93
CA VAL A 301 4.60 -1.99 7.62
C VAL A 301 5.52 -2.17 8.83
N LYS A 302 6.71 -2.75 8.60
CA LYS A 302 7.67 -3.04 9.67
C LYS A 302 8.80 -2.00 9.69
N SER A 303 9.39 -1.78 10.86
CA SER A 303 10.48 -0.83 11.08
C SER A 303 11.83 -1.32 10.52
N SER A 304 12.05 -2.64 10.56
CA SER A 304 13.14 -3.32 9.88
C SER A 304 12.68 -3.74 8.48
N PRO A 305 13.48 -3.49 7.42
CA PRO A 305 13.18 -4.04 6.11
C PRO A 305 13.10 -5.56 6.21
N ARG A 306 12.08 -6.16 5.59
CA ARG A 306 11.94 -7.62 5.57
C ARG A 306 12.90 -8.17 4.53
N GLU A 307 13.94 -8.83 5.00
CA GLU A 307 14.81 -9.64 4.14
C GLU A 307 14.02 -10.88 3.72
N SER A 308 13.85 -11.05 2.42
CA SER A 308 13.07 -12.13 1.81
C SER A 308 13.86 -12.68 0.64
N ILE A 309 13.84 -14.00 0.48
CA ILE A 309 14.41 -14.65 -0.70
C ILE A 309 13.54 -14.45 -1.93
N TYR A 310 12.30 -13.98 -1.81
CA TYR A 310 11.33 -13.90 -2.90
C TYR A 310 11.27 -12.55 -3.60
N SER A 311 11.73 -11.49 -2.94
CA SER A 311 11.66 -10.14 -3.49
C SER A 311 12.64 -9.19 -2.80
N SER A 312 13.11 -8.19 -3.54
CA SER A 312 14.01 -7.14 -3.02
C SER A 312 13.27 -5.82 -2.79
N THR A 313 13.70 -5.04 -1.80
CA THR A 313 13.20 -3.68 -1.56
C THR A 313 14.16 -2.64 -2.08
N SER A 314 13.72 -1.80 -3.02
CA SER A 314 14.56 -0.70 -3.55
C SER A 314 14.84 0.40 -2.52
N HIS A 315 13.83 0.83 -1.76
CA HIS A 315 13.96 1.93 -0.78
C HIS A 315 13.30 1.61 0.57
N PRO A 316 14.08 1.35 1.64
CA PRO A 316 13.54 0.99 2.95
C PRO A 316 12.78 2.14 3.63
N ALA A 317 13.00 3.38 3.18
CA ALA A 317 12.35 4.58 3.70
C ALA A 317 10.97 4.87 3.07
N ASN A 318 10.57 4.14 2.02
CA ASN A 318 9.26 4.30 1.40
C ASN A 318 8.30 3.20 1.89
N PRO A 319 7.23 3.53 2.64
CA PRO A 319 6.28 2.53 3.13
C PRO A 319 5.51 1.84 1.99
N LEU A 320 5.28 2.52 0.86
CA LEU A 320 4.62 1.92 -0.29
C LEU A 320 5.48 0.81 -0.91
N ALA A 321 6.81 1.00 -0.98
CA ALA A 321 7.73 0.00 -1.52
C ALA A 321 7.70 -1.31 -0.71
N GLN A 322 7.56 -1.23 0.62
CA GLN A 322 7.38 -2.42 1.46
C GLN A 322 6.05 -3.13 1.18
N VAL A 323 4.97 -2.37 0.96
CA VAL A 323 3.65 -2.96 0.67
C VAL A 323 3.63 -3.57 -0.74
N THR A 324 4.28 -2.95 -1.71
CA THR A 324 4.49 -3.52 -3.06
C THR A 324 5.37 -4.78 -3.01
N GLN A 325 6.35 -4.84 -2.10
CA GLN A 325 7.10 -6.08 -1.84
C GLN A 325 6.17 -7.21 -1.37
N LEU A 326 5.35 -6.95 -0.35
CA LEU A 326 4.37 -7.93 0.16
C LEU A 326 3.34 -8.31 -0.90
N PHE A 327 2.94 -7.38 -1.76
CA PHE A 327 2.01 -7.66 -2.85
C PHE A 327 2.62 -8.62 -3.89
N ARG A 328 3.89 -8.44 -4.27
CA ARG A 328 4.58 -9.36 -5.18
C ARG A 328 4.70 -10.77 -4.59
N GLU A 329 5.04 -10.87 -3.31
CA GLU A 329 5.03 -12.15 -2.59
C GLU A 329 3.64 -12.79 -2.56
N HIS A 330 2.58 -11.99 -2.35
CA HIS A 330 1.21 -12.47 -2.39
C HIS A 330 0.80 -12.98 -3.78
N LEU A 331 1.21 -12.30 -4.86
CA LEU A 331 0.99 -12.78 -6.22
C LEU A 331 1.70 -14.11 -6.48
N LEU A 332 2.93 -14.25 -5.99
CA LEU A 332 3.68 -15.51 -6.07
C LEU A 332 2.99 -16.63 -5.29
N GLU A 333 2.54 -16.35 -4.07
CA GLU A 333 1.78 -17.29 -3.23
C GLU A 333 0.48 -17.73 -3.92
N LYS A 334 -0.25 -16.80 -4.55
CA LYS A 334 -1.46 -17.09 -5.32
C LYS A 334 -1.15 -17.99 -6.52
N ALA A 335 -0.12 -17.67 -7.30
CA ALA A 335 0.30 -18.50 -8.42
C ALA A 335 0.65 -19.92 -7.97
N LEU A 336 1.46 -20.07 -6.90
CA LEU A 336 1.82 -21.37 -6.33
C LEU A 336 0.59 -22.15 -5.82
N SER A 337 -0.36 -21.45 -5.19
CA SER A 337 -1.60 -22.07 -4.72
C SER A 337 -2.50 -22.56 -5.85
N CYS A 338 -2.48 -21.92 -7.02
CA CYS A 338 -3.18 -22.41 -8.20
C CYS A 338 -2.53 -23.72 -8.71
N VAL A 339 -1.19 -23.77 -8.75
CA VAL A 339 -0.44 -24.95 -9.21
C VAL A 339 -0.64 -26.17 -8.29
N SER A 340 -0.74 -25.95 -6.97
CA SER A 340 -0.89 -27.04 -6.00
C SER A 340 -2.34 -27.56 -5.86
N ARG A 341 -3.36 -26.77 -6.21
CA ARG A 341 -4.78 -27.12 -6.02
C ARG A 341 -5.42 -27.84 -7.21
N LEU A 342 -4.70 -28.04 -8.31
CA LEU A 342 -5.31 -28.40 -9.58
C LEU A 342 -5.76 -29.86 -9.73
N ASP A 343 -5.65 -30.69 -8.70
CA ASP A 343 -6.01 -32.12 -8.80
C ASP A 343 -7.48 -32.42 -8.42
N ASN A 344 -8.35 -31.40 -8.33
CA ASN A 344 -9.80 -31.65 -8.25
C ASN A 344 -10.34 -31.89 -9.67
N PRO A 345 -10.92 -33.07 -9.97
CA PRO A 345 -11.43 -33.36 -11.31
C PRO A 345 -12.67 -32.49 -11.59
N ALA A 346 -12.46 -31.34 -12.22
CA ALA A 346 -13.52 -30.68 -12.97
C ALA A 346 -13.76 -31.50 -14.26
N PRO A 347 -15.03 -31.63 -14.71
CA PRO A 347 -15.35 -32.42 -15.90
C PRO A 347 -14.60 -31.90 -17.12
N ALA A 348 -14.28 -32.83 -18.04
CA ALA A 348 -13.31 -32.79 -19.13
C ALA A 348 -13.47 -31.71 -20.23
N SER A 349 -13.98 -30.51 -19.92
CA SER A 349 -14.18 -29.42 -20.88
C SER A 349 -13.22 -28.23 -20.73
N HIS A 350 -12.23 -28.28 -19.83
CA HIS A 350 -11.39 -27.13 -19.48
C HIS A 350 -9.86 -27.36 -19.50
N SER A 351 -9.35 -28.29 -20.31
CA SER A 351 -7.90 -28.59 -20.31
C SER A 351 -7.00 -27.46 -20.83
N GLU A 352 -7.52 -26.49 -21.60
CA GLU A 352 -6.70 -25.40 -22.15
C GLU A 352 -6.47 -24.23 -21.16
N GLY A 353 -7.19 -24.19 -20.03
CA GLY A 353 -7.16 -23.05 -19.08
C GLY A 353 -6.58 -23.37 -17.70
N GLU A 354 -6.12 -24.60 -17.49
CA GLU A 354 -5.77 -25.18 -16.18
C GLU A 354 -4.76 -24.34 -15.38
N PHE A 355 -3.77 -23.74 -16.04
CA PHE A 355 -2.77 -22.88 -15.40
C PHE A 355 -2.86 -21.40 -15.80
N SER A 356 -3.93 -21.00 -16.51
CA SER A 356 -4.09 -19.62 -17.01
C SER A 356 -4.05 -18.61 -15.87
N ASP A 357 -4.82 -18.85 -14.81
CA ASP A 357 -4.85 -17.99 -13.62
C ASP A 357 -3.46 -17.83 -12.99
N ALA A 358 -2.69 -18.91 -12.90
CA ALA A 358 -1.35 -18.88 -12.32
C ALA A 358 -0.39 -18.05 -13.17
N LEU A 359 -0.41 -18.23 -14.49
CA LEU A 359 0.39 -17.46 -15.44
C LEU A 359 0.00 -15.98 -15.47
N GLU A 360 -1.29 -15.65 -15.33
CA GLU A 360 -1.76 -14.26 -15.20
C GLU A 360 -1.20 -13.58 -13.95
N TYR A 361 -1.20 -14.26 -12.79
CA TYR A 361 -0.59 -13.74 -11.57
C TYR A 361 0.93 -13.53 -11.73
N LEU A 362 1.64 -14.43 -12.41
CA LEU A 362 3.07 -14.30 -12.68
C LEU A 362 3.39 -13.15 -13.64
N HIS A 363 2.59 -12.98 -14.70
CA HIS A 363 2.73 -11.85 -15.62
C HIS A 363 2.52 -10.53 -14.87
N PHE A 364 1.50 -10.46 -14.01
CA PHE A 364 1.26 -9.27 -13.21
C PHE A 364 2.36 -8.99 -12.18
N LEU A 365 2.96 -10.05 -11.60
CA LEU A 365 4.13 -9.94 -10.74
C LEU A 365 5.32 -9.34 -11.50
N ASN A 366 5.61 -9.81 -12.71
CA ASN A 366 6.69 -9.29 -13.55
C ASN A 366 6.46 -7.81 -13.89
N SER A 367 5.24 -7.44 -14.26
CA SER A 367 4.89 -6.02 -14.46
C SER A 367 5.08 -5.16 -13.19
N CYS A 368 4.84 -5.71 -11.99
CA CYS A 368 5.15 -5.01 -10.74
C CYS A 368 6.65 -4.98 -10.42
N ALA A 369 7.42 -5.95 -10.89
CA ALA A 369 8.87 -6.04 -10.70
C ALA A 369 9.65 -5.08 -11.61
N ASP A 370 9.12 -4.79 -12.81
CA ASP A 370 9.71 -3.84 -13.77
C ASP A 370 9.53 -2.37 -13.37
N THR A 371 8.58 -2.10 -12.48
CA THR A 371 8.17 -0.73 -12.10
C THR A 371 8.84 -0.24 -10.82
N VAL A 372 9.81 -0.99 -10.29
CA VAL A 372 10.53 -0.65 -9.07
C VAL A 372 11.46 0.55 -9.34
N PRO A 373 11.38 1.67 -8.61
CA PRO A 373 12.30 2.79 -8.83
C PRO A 373 13.74 2.36 -8.53
N ASN A 374 14.73 2.73 -9.36
CA ASN A 374 16.13 2.36 -9.11
C ASN A 374 16.73 3.27 -8.02
N PRO A 375 17.42 2.73 -6.98
CA PRO A 375 17.93 3.55 -5.89
C PRO A 375 19.17 4.40 -6.23
N THR A 376 19.75 4.24 -7.42
CA THR A 376 21.05 4.80 -7.82
C THR A 376 20.99 5.99 -8.78
N SER A 377 19.85 6.67 -8.94
CA SER A 377 19.79 7.90 -9.76
C SER A 377 20.34 9.14 -9.04
N SER A 378 21.53 9.01 -8.46
CA SER A 378 22.36 10.17 -8.13
C SER A 378 23.20 10.54 -9.35
N ILE A 379 22.84 11.68 -9.98
CA ILE A 379 23.63 12.40 -10.98
C ILE A 379 23.55 11.84 -12.41
N SER A 380 22.43 12.09 -13.10
CA SER A 380 22.48 12.40 -14.54
C SER A 380 21.28 13.23 -14.95
N THR A 381 21.58 14.37 -15.57
CA THR A 381 20.61 15.28 -16.18
C THR A 381 19.87 14.62 -17.34
N ASN A 382 18.56 14.90 -17.40
CA ASN A 382 17.64 14.73 -18.53
C ASN A 382 17.04 13.32 -18.79
N MET A 383 15.72 13.25 -18.57
CA MET A 383 14.72 12.52 -19.37
C MET A 383 14.67 10.99 -19.41
N ASP A 384 15.29 10.25 -18.50
CA ASP A 384 14.90 8.86 -18.24
C ASP A 384 14.87 8.57 -16.75
N SER A 385 13.68 8.47 -16.18
CA SER A 385 13.48 7.81 -14.89
C SER A 385 13.79 6.33 -15.07
N ALA A 386 15.07 5.95 -14.98
CA ALA A 386 15.50 4.57 -15.11
C ALA A 386 14.74 3.73 -14.06
N THR A 387 13.74 2.98 -14.51
CA THR A 387 13.04 1.96 -13.73
C THR A 387 14.05 0.87 -13.40
N GLY A 388 14.24 0.60 -12.11
CA GLY A 388 14.96 -0.57 -11.65
C GLY A 388 14.08 -1.82 -11.79
N THR A 389 14.70 -2.95 -12.08
CA THR A 389 14.02 -4.25 -12.05
C THR A 389 14.31 -4.93 -10.72
N ASP A 390 13.34 -5.66 -10.15
CA ASP A 390 13.63 -6.59 -9.05
C ASP A 390 14.05 -7.95 -9.62
N PRO A 391 15.36 -8.25 -9.68
CA PRO A 391 15.85 -9.49 -10.29
C PRO A 391 15.43 -10.73 -9.49
N VAL A 392 15.17 -10.58 -8.18
CA VAL A 392 14.82 -11.70 -7.31
C VAL A 392 13.40 -12.17 -7.59
N SER A 393 12.45 -11.24 -7.68
CA SER A 393 11.05 -11.58 -8.00
C SER A 393 10.90 -12.11 -9.42
N HIS A 394 11.63 -11.53 -10.39
CA HIS A 394 11.67 -12.03 -11.78
C HIS A 394 12.20 -13.45 -11.86
N TRP A 395 13.26 -13.77 -11.10
CA TRP A 395 13.82 -15.11 -11.06
C TRP A 395 12.81 -16.12 -10.51
N TRP A 396 12.16 -15.83 -9.37
CA TRP A 396 11.14 -16.72 -8.82
C TRP A 396 9.90 -16.86 -9.72
N ALA A 397 9.47 -15.79 -10.39
CA ALA A 397 8.39 -15.87 -11.35
C ALA A 397 8.76 -16.76 -12.55
N SER A 398 10.00 -16.65 -13.04
CA SER A 398 10.53 -17.51 -14.11
C SER A 398 10.62 -18.98 -13.68
N VAL A 399 11.05 -19.24 -12.44
CA VAL A 399 11.09 -20.57 -11.82
C VAL A 399 9.70 -21.22 -11.79
N VAL A 400 8.68 -20.49 -11.32
CA VAL A 400 7.30 -21.02 -11.26
C VAL A 400 6.68 -21.15 -12.65
N ALA A 401 6.95 -20.21 -13.57
CA ALA A 401 6.49 -20.33 -14.96
C ALA A 401 7.11 -21.55 -15.65
N MET A 402 8.41 -21.79 -15.46
CA MET A 402 9.10 -22.96 -16.01
C MET A 402 8.54 -24.26 -15.43
N ALA A 403 8.18 -24.29 -14.14
CA ALA A 403 7.49 -25.42 -13.53
C ALA A 403 6.12 -25.69 -14.20
N ILE A 404 5.31 -24.65 -14.43
CA ILE A 404 4.01 -24.76 -15.07
C ILE A 404 4.15 -25.32 -16.49
N HIS A 405 5.05 -24.75 -17.31
CA HIS A 405 5.28 -25.23 -18.68
C HIS A 405 5.84 -26.67 -18.70
N GLY A 406 6.65 -27.05 -17.71
CA GLY A 406 7.14 -28.42 -17.55
C GLY A 406 6.07 -29.44 -17.17
N LEU A 407 5.05 -29.02 -16.41
CA LEU A 407 3.86 -29.83 -16.14
C LEU A 407 2.93 -29.93 -17.36
N GLN A 408 2.82 -28.86 -18.16
CA GLN A 408 2.08 -28.83 -19.43
C GLN A 408 2.79 -29.56 -20.59
N ALA A 409 4.05 -29.96 -20.41
CA ALA A 409 4.92 -30.51 -21.45
C ALA A 409 5.14 -29.57 -22.66
N ASP A 410 5.17 -28.26 -22.41
CA ASP A 410 5.54 -27.23 -23.40
C ASP A 410 7.04 -26.95 -23.36
N GLU A 411 7.80 -27.74 -24.13
CA GLU A 411 9.25 -27.66 -24.21
C GLU A 411 9.74 -26.33 -24.83
N GLU A 412 8.98 -25.72 -25.75
CA GLU A 412 9.39 -24.46 -26.38
C GLU A 412 9.38 -23.30 -25.38
N ALA A 413 8.33 -23.21 -24.56
CA ALA A 413 8.26 -22.19 -23.51
C ALA A 413 9.32 -22.42 -22.43
N MET A 414 9.62 -23.67 -22.09
CA MET A 414 10.69 -24.02 -21.16
C MET A 414 12.07 -23.57 -21.64
N GLU A 415 12.42 -23.81 -22.91
CA GLU A 415 13.73 -23.39 -23.47
C GLU A 415 13.90 -21.86 -23.48
N ARG A 416 12.81 -21.10 -23.64
CA ARG A 416 12.83 -19.62 -23.55
C ARG A 416 13.11 -19.13 -22.12
N LEU A 417 12.58 -19.82 -21.11
CA LEU A 417 12.72 -19.45 -19.70
C LEU A 417 14.01 -19.97 -19.04
N TYR A 418 14.60 -21.03 -19.59
CA TYR A 418 15.80 -21.66 -19.06
C TYR A 418 16.97 -20.68 -18.78
N PRO A 419 17.39 -19.80 -19.72
CA PRO A 419 18.48 -18.86 -19.43
C PRO A 419 18.16 -17.94 -18.25
N LEU A 420 16.89 -17.55 -18.06
CA LEU A 420 16.48 -16.69 -16.94
C LEU A 420 16.60 -17.42 -15.59
N VAL A 421 16.29 -18.72 -15.55
CA VAL A 421 16.41 -19.55 -14.34
C VAL A 421 17.88 -19.90 -14.05
N GLU A 422 18.70 -20.13 -15.08
CA GLU A 422 20.13 -20.44 -14.92
C GLU A 422 20.92 -19.28 -14.31
N PHE A 423 20.59 -18.04 -14.69
CA PHE A 423 21.21 -16.82 -14.14
C PHE A 423 20.61 -16.42 -12.78
N MET A 424 20.93 -17.19 -11.74
CA MET A 424 20.49 -16.88 -10.37
C MET A 424 21.07 -15.53 -9.87
N PRO A 425 20.23 -14.61 -9.33
CA PRO A 425 20.69 -13.34 -8.77
C PRO A 425 21.77 -13.49 -7.68
N ARG A 426 22.76 -12.58 -7.66
CA ARG A 426 23.88 -12.59 -6.70
C ARG A 426 23.43 -12.54 -5.23
N VAL A 427 22.32 -11.85 -4.96
CA VAL A 427 21.74 -11.75 -3.61
C VAL A 427 21.29 -13.12 -3.10
N LEU A 428 20.76 -13.97 -3.98
CA LEU A 428 20.36 -15.34 -3.64
C LEU A 428 21.57 -16.27 -3.51
N GLN A 429 22.60 -16.09 -4.35
CA GLN A 429 23.85 -16.85 -4.25
C GLN A 429 24.58 -16.60 -2.91
N ALA A 430 24.52 -15.37 -2.40
CA ALA A 430 25.13 -15.00 -1.13
C ALA A 430 24.25 -15.37 0.09
N SER A 431 23.01 -15.82 -0.12
CA SER A 431 22.10 -16.16 0.96
C SER A 431 22.40 -17.54 1.56
N GLU A 432 22.19 -17.70 2.86
CA GLU A 432 22.37 -18.98 3.57
C GLU A 432 21.27 -20.00 3.25
N ASN A 433 20.19 -19.57 2.59
CA ASN A 433 19.05 -20.42 2.29
C ASN A 433 19.36 -21.38 1.13
N SER A 434 19.14 -22.67 1.34
CA SER A 434 19.37 -23.72 0.34
C SER A 434 18.24 -23.84 -0.71
N LEU A 435 17.08 -23.20 -0.49
CA LEU A 435 15.91 -23.33 -1.36
C LEU A 435 16.13 -22.84 -2.81
N PRO A 436 16.78 -21.68 -3.07
CA PRO A 436 17.12 -21.27 -4.43
C PRO A 436 18.03 -22.27 -5.15
N TRP A 437 18.98 -22.88 -4.42
CA TRP A 437 19.85 -23.92 -4.95
C TRP A 437 19.08 -25.20 -5.29
N ALA A 438 18.14 -25.62 -4.44
CA ALA A 438 17.25 -26.74 -4.74
C ALA A 438 16.48 -26.51 -6.05
N ALA A 439 15.90 -25.31 -6.24
CA ALA A 439 15.19 -24.97 -7.47
C ALA A 439 16.11 -25.06 -8.71
N LEU A 440 17.27 -24.41 -8.66
CA LEU A 440 18.23 -24.40 -9.77
C LEU A 440 18.66 -25.83 -10.17
N HIS A 441 18.95 -26.69 -9.18
CA HIS A 441 19.38 -28.07 -9.45
C HIS A 441 18.24 -28.95 -9.98
N THR A 442 16.99 -28.75 -9.54
CA THR A 442 15.82 -29.43 -10.11
C THR A 442 15.69 -29.15 -11.61
N PHE A 443 15.75 -27.89 -12.03
CA PHE A 443 15.62 -27.53 -13.44
C PHE A 443 16.83 -27.94 -14.30
N LYS A 444 18.04 -27.93 -13.72
CA LYS A 444 19.23 -28.51 -14.38
C LYS A 444 19.04 -30.00 -14.61
N ALA A 445 18.44 -30.74 -13.67
CA ALA A 445 18.15 -32.15 -13.85
C ALA A 445 17.14 -32.38 -14.97
N THR A 446 16.08 -31.56 -15.04
CA THR A 446 15.06 -31.63 -16.10
C THR A 446 15.65 -31.34 -17.49
N ARG A 447 16.56 -30.37 -17.64
CA ARG A 447 17.22 -30.10 -18.94
C ARG A 447 18.18 -31.20 -19.37
N MET A 448 18.87 -31.83 -18.41
CA MET A 448 19.85 -32.87 -18.68
C MET A 448 19.20 -34.26 -18.89
N LEU A 449 17.87 -34.32 -18.99
CA LEU A 449 17.09 -35.51 -19.27
C LEU A 449 17.54 -36.09 -20.63
N GLY A 450 18.26 -37.23 -20.60
CA GLY A 450 18.92 -37.84 -21.77
C GLY A 450 20.44 -38.00 -21.64
N LYS A 451 21.09 -37.38 -20.65
CA LYS A 451 22.50 -37.61 -20.29
C LYS A 451 22.61 -38.35 -18.96
N GLU A 452 22.61 -39.69 -19.03
CA GLU A 452 22.33 -40.64 -17.94
C GLU A 452 22.98 -40.30 -16.58
N ASP A 453 24.31 -40.17 -16.51
CA ASP A 453 24.99 -39.97 -15.22
C ASP A 453 24.83 -38.56 -14.65
N SER A 454 24.58 -37.58 -15.52
CA SER A 454 24.57 -36.17 -15.14
C SER A 454 23.21 -35.71 -14.60
N SER A 455 22.10 -36.26 -15.09
CA SER A 455 20.75 -35.90 -14.62
C SER A 455 20.50 -36.41 -13.20
N LEU A 456 20.84 -37.67 -12.92
CA LEU A 456 20.68 -38.28 -11.59
C LEU A 456 21.50 -37.55 -10.53
N GLY A 457 22.77 -37.23 -10.83
CA GLY A 457 23.61 -36.46 -9.91
C GLY A 457 23.08 -35.06 -9.61
N GLN A 458 22.33 -34.43 -10.52
CA GLN A 458 21.65 -33.16 -10.27
C GLN A 458 20.37 -33.34 -9.46
N CYS A 459 19.59 -34.40 -9.70
CA CYS A 459 18.42 -34.77 -8.87
C CYS A 459 18.83 -35.02 -7.41
N ASP A 460 19.92 -35.73 -7.18
CA ASP A 460 20.39 -36.03 -5.82
C ASP A 460 20.82 -34.76 -5.08
N LYS A 461 21.58 -33.87 -5.75
CA LYS A 461 21.94 -32.55 -5.19
C LYS A 461 20.71 -31.69 -4.89
N ALA A 462 19.72 -31.66 -5.80
CA ALA A 462 18.49 -30.93 -5.57
C ALA A 462 17.72 -31.46 -4.36
N GLY A 463 17.63 -32.79 -4.21
CA GLY A 463 17.02 -33.45 -3.06
C GLY A 463 17.76 -33.18 -1.75
N GLU A 464 19.10 -33.10 -1.76
CA GLU A 464 19.91 -32.68 -0.61
C GLU A 464 19.58 -31.25 -0.17
N TYR A 465 19.68 -30.27 -1.08
CA TYR A 465 19.37 -28.87 -0.76
C TYR A 465 17.92 -28.68 -0.29
N LEU A 466 16.97 -29.43 -0.86
CA LEU A 466 15.57 -29.40 -0.43
C LEU A 466 15.40 -29.92 1.00
N ARG A 467 16.07 -31.02 1.35
CA ARG A 467 16.05 -31.56 2.72
C ARG A 467 16.73 -30.62 3.71
N ASP A 468 17.82 -29.97 3.31
CA ASP A 468 18.49 -28.96 4.12
C ASP A 468 17.57 -27.75 4.39
N SER A 469 16.78 -27.33 3.39
CA SER A 469 15.80 -26.25 3.53
C SER A 469 14.70 -26.61 4.54
N LEU A 470 14.34 -27.89 4.63
CA LEU A 470 13.35 -28.42 5.58
C LEU A 470 13.93 -28.65 6.98
N GLY A 471 15.24 -28.86 7.09
CA GLY A 471 15.95 -29.09 8.35
C GLY A 471 16.24 -27.82 9.15
N GLY A 472 15.97 -26.65 8.57
CA GLY A 472 16.16 -25.36 9.26
C GLY A 472 15.26 -25.21 10.49
N ASN A 473 15.80 -24.59 11.55
CA ASN A 473 15.08 -24.34 12.82
C ASN A 473 13.96 -23.29 12.71
N ALA A 474 13.80 -22.64 11.57
CA ALA A 474 12.78 -21.60 11.35
C ALA A 474 11.46 -22.20 10.87
N THR A 475 10.34 -21.67 11.37
CA THR A 475 9.02 -22.05 10.85
C THR A 475 8.89 -21.60 9.39
N PRO A 476 8.71 -22.51 8.43
CA PRO A 476 8.64 -22.14 7.01
C PRO A 476 7.39 -21.31 6.74
N SER A 477 7.53 -20.26 5.92
CA SER A 477 6.41 -19.46 5.45
C SER A 477 5.50 -20.27 4.51
N ALA A 478 4.29 -19.77 4.24
CA ALA A 478 3.37 -20.42 3.30
C ALA A 478 3.98 -20.56 1.89
N ILE A 479 4.75 -19.55 1.45
CA ILE A 479 5.47 -19.57 0.18
C ILE A 479 6.59 -20.61 0.22
N ASP A 480 7.38 -20.69 1.32
CA ASP A 480 8.44 -21.70 1.46
C ASP A 480 7.86 -23.11 1.33
N ARG A 481 6.76 -23.40 2.02
CA ARG A 481 6.08 -24.70 1.94
C ARG A 481 5.57 -25.01 0.54
N ALA A 482 4.95 -24.04 -0.13
CA ALA A 482 4.41 -24.22 -1.47
C ALA A 482 5.53 -24.46 -2.51
N VAL A 483 6.65 -23.73 -2.40
CA VAL A 483 7.83 -23.94 -3.25
C VAL A 483 8.49 -25.28 -2.95
N GLN A 484 8.69 -25.62 -1.67
CA GLN A 484 9.25 -26.92 -1.27
C GLN A 484 8.41 -28.09 -1.81
N PHE A 485 7.09 -27.98 -1.74
CA PHE A 485 6.16 -28.98 -2.30
C PHE A 485 6.31 -29.08 -3.82
N LEU A 486 6.26 -27.94 -4.52
CA LEU A 486 6.40 -27.89 -5.98
C LEU A 486 7.73 -28.50 -6.45
N LEU A 487 8.84 -28.14 -5.80
CA LEU A 487 10.16 -28.67 -6.15
C LEU A 487 10.28 -30.17 -5.88
N CYS A 488 9.71 -30.64 -4.77
CA CYS A 488 9.70 -32.07 -4.45
C CYS A 488 8.89 -32.87 -5.47
N ASP A 489 7.74 -32.35 -5.89
CA ASP A 489 6.88 -32.95 -6.89
C ASP A 489 7.58 -33.00 -8.27
N LEU A 490 8.18 -31.89 -8.71
CA LEU A 490 8.96 -31.84 -9.95
C LEU A 490 10.17 -32.78 -9.94
N LEU A 491 10.84 -32.96 -8.80
CA LEU A 491 11.94 -33.92 -8.66
C LEU A 491 11.46 -35.36 -8.87
N LEU A 492 10.33 -35.74 -8.25
CA LEU A 492 9.73 -37.06 -8.41
C LEU A 492 9.25 -37.28 -9.85
N ILE A 493 8.66 -36.27 -10.49
CA ILE A 493 8.30 -36.30 -11.91
C ILE A 493 9.55 -36.49 -12.78
N THR A 494 10.63 -35.74 -12.51
CA THR A 494 11.88 -35.83 -13.29
C THR A 494 12.53 -37.20 -13.14
N ARG A 495 12.61 -37.75 -11.92
CA ARG A 495 13.10 -39.12 -11.68
C ARG A 495 12.22 -40.18 -12.36
N THR A 496 10.89 -39.98 -12.39
CA THR A 496 9.96 -40.88 -13.09
C THR A 496 10.18 -40.85 -14.60
N ARG A 497 10.30 -39.66 -15.20
CA ARG A 497 10.60 -39.50 -16.64
C ARG A 497 11.92 -40.15 -17.02
N PHE A 498 12.93 -39.98 -16.18
CA PHE A 498 14.25 -40.60 -16.37
C PHE A 498 14.16 -42.14 -16.38
N TRP A 499 13.48 -42.73 -15.38
CA TRP A 499 13.24 -44.17 -15.32
C TRP A 499 12.47 -44.69 -16.54
N GLN A 500 11.44 -43.95 -17.00
CA GLN A 500 10.67 -44.30 -18.19
C GLN A 500 11.54 -44.29 -19.47
N GLN A 501 12.45 -43.33 -19.63
CA GLN A 501 13.37 -43.28 -20.76
C GLN A 501 14.32 -44.48 -20.77
N GLN A 502 14.88 -44.87 -19.63
CA GLN A 502 15.72 -46.06 -19.52
C GLN A 502 14.95 -47.35 -19.83
N MET A 503 13.67 -47.43 -19.43
CA MET A 503 12.80 -48.55 -19.80
C MET A 503 12.60 -48.65 -21.31
N GLN A 504 12.43 -47.52 -22.00
CA GLN A 504 12.23 -47.48 -23.46
C GLN A 504 13.53 -47.72 -24.25
N GLY A 505 14.69 -47.34 -23.71
CA GLY A 505 16.00 -47.52 -24.33
C GLY A 505 16.60 -48.94 -24.19
N ALA A 506 16.03 -49.80 -23.34
CA ALA A 506 16.53 -51.15 -23.13
C ALA A 506 16.22 -52.07 -24.33
N PRO A 507 17.18 -52.86 -24.84
CA PRO A 507 16.95 -53.73 -25.98
C PRO A 507 15.87 -54.80 -25.68
N PRO A 508 15.01 -55.15 -26.64
CA PRO A 508 13.79 -55.96 -26.45
C PRO A 508 14.04 -57.41 -26.00
N HIS A 509 15.30 -57.82 -25.79
CA HIS A 509 15.68 -59.16 -25.33
C HIS A 509 16.27 -59.18 -23.92
N ARG A 510 16.40 -58.04 -23.23
CA ARG A 510 16.65 -58.03 -21.78
C ARG A 510 15.32 -58.11 -21.03
N ALA A 511 15.33 -58.84 -19.90
CA ALA A 511 14.29 -58.79 -18.90
C ALA A 511 13.86 -57.33 -18.64
N ARG A 512 12.56 -57.09 -18.42
CA ARG A 512 11.98 -55.77 -18.11
C ARG A 512 12.93 -54.99 -17.21
N TYR A 513 13.36 -53.81 -17.68
CA TYR A 513 14.32 -52.97 -16.98
C TYR A 513 13.90 -52.80 -15.51
N GLN A 514 14.83 -53.06 -14.59
CA GLN A 514 14.64 -52.87 -13.16
C GLN A 514 15.43 -51.63 -12.73
N ALA A 515 14.77 -50.72 -12.01
CA ALA A 515 15.43 -49.51 -11.50
C ALA A 515 16.63 -49.89 -10.64
N SER A 516 17.72 -49.14 -10.76
CA SER A 516 18.92 -49.37 -9.95
C SER A 516 18.63 -49.09 -8.47
N ALA A 517 19.41 -49.71 -7.56
CA ALA A 517 19.26 -49.47 -6.13
C ALA A 517 19.48 -48.00 -5.74
N LEU A 518 20.31 -47.27 -6.50
CA LEU A 518 20.61 -45.86 -6.27
C LEU A 518 19.45 -44.95 -6.72
N GLU A 519 18.87 -45.23 -7.89
CA GLU A 519 17.66 -44.55 -8.39
C GLU A 519 16.48 -44.70 -7.41
N LEU A 520 16.26 -45.93 -6.95
CA LEU A 520 15.17 -46.24 -6.02
C LEU A 520 15.38 -45.55 -4.67
N ARG A 521 16.62 -45.53 -4.17
CA ARG A 521 16.95 -44.86 -2.90
C ARG A 521 16.64 -43.36 -2.97
N GLY A 522 17.10 -42.69 -4.03
CA GLY A 522 16.83 -41.26 -4.20
C GLY A 522 15.33 -40.98 -4.36
N PHE A 523 14.62 -41.79 -5.14
CA PHE A 523 13.17 -41.67 -5.29
C PHE A 523 12.42 -41.82 -3.95
N GLN A 524 12.77 -42.83 -3.15
CA GLN A 524 12.14 -43.08 -1.84
C GLN A 524 12.43 -41.96 -0.84
N GLN A 525 13.64 -41.39 -0.87
CA GLN A 525 13.99 -40.25 -0.03
C GLN A 525 13.12 -39.04 -0.36
N ASP A 526 12.98 -38.70 -1.65
CA ASP A 526 12.17 -37.57 -2.08
C ASP A 526 10.68 -37.81 -1.81
N LEU A 527 10.18 -39.04 -1.99
CA LEU A 527 8.80 -39.41 -1.62
C LEU A 527 8.54 -39.27 -0.11
N SER A 528 9.53 -39.58 0.73
CA SER A 528 9.42 -39.38 2.18
C SER A 528 9.33 -37.90 2.56
N THR A 529 10.05 -37.05 1.82
CA THR A 529 9.98 -35.59 1.93
C THR A 529 8.60 -35.07 1.51
N LEU A 530 8.08 -35.54 0.37
CA LEU A 530 6.76 -35.16 -0.11
C LEU A 530 5.67 -35.54 0.89
N ARG A 531 5.73 -36.75 1.47
CA ARG A 531 4.81 -37.18 2.54
C ARG A 531 4.84 -36.23 3.73
N ARG A 532 6.02 -35.78 4.15
CA ARG A 532 6.16 -34.82 5.26
C ARG A 532 5.52 -33.48 4.93
N LEU A 533 5.66 -33.01 3.69
CA LEU A 533 5.08 -31.76 3.22
C LEU A 533 3.55 -31.82 3.09
N ALA A 534 3.02 -32.95 2.60
CA ALA A 534 1.60 -33.14 2.35
C ALA A 534 0.77 -33.46 3.61
N GLN A 535 1.40 -33.79 4.75
CA GLN A 535 0.70 -34.15 5.99
C GLN A 535 -0.31 -33.10 6.49
N ALA A 536 -0.09 -31.82 6.17
CA ALA A 536 -0.97 -30.73 6.57
C ALA A 536 -2.08 -30.42 5.56
N ASP A 537 -1.95 -30.87 4.30
CA ASP A 537 -2.82 -30.47 3.19
C ASP A 537 -3.44 -31.71 2.52
N GLN A 538 -4.73 -31.91 2.75
CA GLN A 538 -5.50 -33.02 2.18
C GLN A 538 -5.44 -33.12 0.63
N PRO A 539 -5.49 -32.03 -0.17
CA PRO A 539 -5.34 -32.15 -1.63
C PRO A 539 -3.93 -32.57 -2.06
N ALA A 540 -2.90 -32.19 -1.30
CA ALA A 540 -1.52 -32.56 -1.59
C ALA A 540 -1.25 -34.07 -1.43
N MET A 541 -2.07 -34.77 -0.65
CA MET A 541 -1.98 -36.22 -0.47
C MET A 541 -2.28 -37.02 -1.75
N HIS A 542 -3.06 -36.46 -2.69
CA HIS A 542 -3.32 -37.14 -3.95
C HIS A 542 -2.03 -37.37 -4.75
N ARG A 543 -1.17 -36.34 -4.85
CA ARG A 543 0.15 -36.46 -5.50
C ARG A 543 1.06 -37.46 -4.82
N VAL A 544 0.98 -37.56 -3.48
CA VAL A 544 1.72 -38.59 -2.74
C VAL A 544 1.30 -39.98 -3.16
N PHE A 545 0.00 -40.24 -3.32
CA PHE A 545 -0.48 -41.56 -3.76
C PHE A 545 -0.05 -41.88 -5.19
N LEU A 546 -0.07 -40.90 -6.09
CA LEU A 546 0.41 -41.05 -7.47
C LEU A 546 1.89 -41.45 -7.47
N HIS A 547 2.75 -40.74 -6.73
CA HIS A 547 4.18 -41.07 -6.65
C HIS A 547 4.47 -42.35 -5.86
N GLU A 548 3.59 -42.75 -4.94
CA GLU A 548 3.69 -44.05 -4.30
C GLU A 548 3.37 -45.19 -5.28
N ALA A 549 2.39 -45.00 -6.16
CA ALA A 549 2.09 -45.95 -7.21
C ALA A 549 3.28 -46.09 -8.18
N THR A 550 3.95 -44.99 -8.57
CA THR A 550 5.15 -45.06 -9.41
C THR A 550 6.31 -45.75 -8.70
N ALA A 551 6.55 -45.48 -7.40
CA ALA A 551 7.56 -46.20 -6.62
C ALA A 551 7.32 -47.72 -6.63
N ARG A 552 6.06 -48.14 -6.46
CA ARG A 552 5.69 -49.56 -6.48
C ARG A 552 5.93 -50.19 -7.85
N LEU A 553 5.65 -49.46 -8.94
CA LEU A 553 5.97 -49.90 -10.30
C LEU A 553 7.48 -50.04 -10.52
N MET A 554 8.28 -49.10 -10.03
CA MET A 554 9.76 -49.19 -10.09
C MET A 554 10.30 -50.43 -9.37
N THR A 555 9.68 -50.83 -8.25
CA THR A 555 10.04 -52.05 -7.49
C THR A 555 9.44 -53.35 -8.03
N GLN A 556 8.64 -53.30 -9.11
CA GLN A 556 7.88 -54.44 -9.63
C GLN A 556 6.92 -55.08 -8.59
N ALA A 557 6.32 -54.27 -7.73
CA ALA A 557 5.31 -54.73 -6.78
C ALA A 557 4.03 -55.20 -7.48
N SER A 558 3.19 -55.97 -6.76
CA SER A 558 1.98 -56.59 -7.34
C SER A 558 1.03 -55.55 -7.97
N PRO A 559 0.62 -55.71 -9.25
CA PRO A 559 -0.18 -54.73 -9.99
C PRO A 559 -1.55 -54.44 -9.36
N THR A 560 -2.15 -55.43 -8.68
CA THR A 560 -3.46 -55.32 -8.03
C THR A 560 -3.45 -54.31 -6.88
N ARG A 561 -2.36 -54.24 -6.10
CA ARG A 561 -2.23 -53.27 -4.98
C ARG A 561 -1.86 -51.87 -5.44
N THR A 562 -1.24 -51.72 -6.62
CA THR A 562 -1.00 -50.41 -7.24
C THR A 562 -2.27 -49.82 -7.83
N HIS A 563 -3.13 -50.65 -8.45
CA HIS A 563 -4.43 -50.21 -8.94
C HIS A 563 -5.40 -49.74 -7.85
N GLN A 564 -5.24 -50.19 -6.61
CA GLN A 564 -6.06 -49.73 -5.48
C GLN A 564 -5.66 -48.36 -4.92
N LEU A 565 -4.47 -47.85 -5.28
CA LEU A 565 -3.98 -46.54 -4.84
C LEU A 565 -4.31 -45.40 -5.82
N LEU A 566 -4.51 -45.74 -7.09
CA LEU A 566 -4.93 -44.86 -8.17
C LEU A 566 -6.46 -44.81 -8.19
#